data_AF-G2Y2W3-F1
#
_entry.id   AF-G2Y2W3-F1
#
_cell.length_a   1.000
_cell.length_b   1.000
_cell.length_c   1.000
_cell.angle_alpha   90.00
_cell.angle_beta   90.00
_cell.angle_gamma   90.00
#
_symmetry.space_group_name_H-M   'P 1'
#
loop_
_entity.id
_entity.type
_entity.pdbx_description
1 polymer ?
#
loop_
_entity_poly.entity_id
_entity_poly.type
_entity_poly.pdbx_seq_one_letter_code
_entity_poly.pdbx_strand_id
1 'polypeptide(L)'
;MASLQDRVLLQCGLMLPNLLVNSAMLEPFSGNNHIPDEQFKKLYSAWGKGERKMILTRNVQVDPRHLGSPVDLCVDSARISDPEYRQVWKECAQACAPGPVVMQINNPGHQTMAGEDLD
;
A
#
# COMPACT_ATOMS: atom_id res chain seq x y z
N MET A 1 -11.53 -5.17 29.87
CA MET A 1 -10.54 -5.40 28.81
C MET A 1 -11.18 -5.03 27.48
N ALA A 2 -10.42 -4.47 26.54
CA ALA A 2 -10.95 -4.16 25.21
C ALA A 2 -11.22 -5.47 24.43
N SER A 3 -12.33 -5.51 23.72
CA SER A 3 -12.70 -6.56 22.78
C SER A 3 -12.12 -6.28 21.40
N LEU A 4 -11.86 -7.33 20.61
CA LEU A 4 -11.43 -7.17 19.21
C LEU A 4 -12.44 -6.39 18.35
N GLN A 5 -13.71 -6.39 18.74
CA GLN A 5 -14.77 -5.67 18.03
C GLN A 5 -14.90 -4.20 18.46
N ASP A 6 -14.12 -3.75 19.44
CA ASP A 6 -14.20 -2.38 19.91
C ASP A 6 -13.67 -1.41 18.85
N ARG A 7 -14.37 -0.27 18.71
CA ARG A 7 -13.91 0.85 17.90
C ARG A 7 -12.87 1.64 18.68
N VAL A 8 -11.82 2.09 17.98
CA VAL A 8 -10.77 2.91 18.57
C VAL A 8 -10.46 4.10 17.68
N LEU A 9 -10.47 5.29 18.28
CA LEU A 9 -9.94 6.50 17.69
C LEU A 9 -8.43 6.58 17.98
N LEU A 10 -7.60 6.58 16.95
CA LEU A 10 -6.16 6.81 17.11
C LEU A 10 -5.89 8.27 17.43
N GLN A 11 -4.72 8.54 18.02
CA GLN A 11 -4.25 9.90 18.31
C GLN A 11 -4.17 10.79 17.06
N CYS A 12 -4.00 10.20 15.87
CA CYS A 12 -3.99 10.91 14.59
C CYS A 12 -5.39 11.20 14.03
N GLY A 13 -6.47 10.83 14.73
CA GLY A 13 -7.86 11.05 14.30
C GLY A 13 -8.45 9.94 13.43
N LEU A 14 -7.66 8.90 13.08
CA LEU A 14 -8.15 7.75 12.32
C LEU A 14 -9.07 6.88 13.20
N MET A 15 -10.27 6.57 12.71
CA MET A 15 -11.20 5.67 13.39
C MET A 15 -11.03 4.24 12.88
N LEU A 16 -10.71 3.30 13.77
CA LEU A 16 -10.71 1.87 13.47
C LEU A 16 -12.08 1.28 13.83
N PRO A 17 -12.81 0.69 12.87
CA PRO A 17 -14.10 0.05 13.14
C PRO A 17 -14.02 -1.21 14.02
N ASN A 18 -12.84 -1.83 14.12
CA ASN A 18 -12.49 -2.88 15.06
C ASN A 18 -10.95 -2.98 15.19
N LEU A 19 -10.43 -3.83 16.08
CA LEU A 19 -9.00 -3.97 16.34
C LEU A 19 -8.28 -4.97 15.41
N LEU A 20 -8.92 -5.39 14.31
CA LEU A 20 -8.35 -6.33 13.35
C LEU A 20 -7.69 -5.58 12.20
N VAL A 21 -6.36 -5.75 12.09
CA VAL A 21 -5.52 -5.10 11.07
C VAL A 21 -4.93 -6.17 10.15
N ASN A 22 -4.97 -5.93 8.84
CA ASN A 22 -4.10 -6.64 7.90
C ASN A 22 -2.71 -6.04 7.94
N SER A 23 -1.73 -6.82 8.38
CA SER A 23 -0.32 -6.45 8.31
C SER A 23 0.13 -6.27 6.87
N ALA A 24 1.21 -5.53 6.67
CA ALA A 24 1.86 -5.46 5.37
C ALA A 24 2.35 -6.85 4.95
N MET A 25 1.91 -7.30 3.79
CA MET A 25 2.30 -8.57 3.20
C MET A 25 2.98 -8.30 1.86
N LEU A 26 3.89 -9.17 1.43
CA LEU A 26 4.53 -9.05 0.13
C LEU A 26 3.79 -9.93 -0.89
N GLU A 27 2.91 -9.33 -1.69
CA GLU A 27 2.25 -10.04 -2.79
C GLU A 27 2.92 -9.65 -4.11
N PRO A 28 3.21 -10.59 -5.03
CA PRO A 28 4.05 -10.32 -6.20
C PRO A 28 3.29 -9.61 -7.34
N PHE A 29 2.57 -8.53 -7.02
CA PHE A 29 1.75 -7.78 -7.96
C PHE A 29 2.19 -6.31 -8.03
N SER A 30 2.59 -5.89 -9.22
CA SER A 30 2.74 -4.48 -9.61
C SER A 30 2.41 -4.37 -11.10
N GLY A 31 1.75 -3.31 -11.49
CA GLY A 31 1.57 -2.95 -12.90
C GLY A 31 2.84 -2.35 -13.50
N ASN A 32 2.74 -1.97 -14.77
CA ASN A 32 3.80 -1.25 -15.47
C ASN A 32 4.21 0.01 -14.69
N ASN A 33 5.51 0.28 -14.60
CA ASN A 33 6.06 1.43 -13.87
C ASN A 33 5.76 1.41 -12.36
N HIS A 34 5.68 0.22 -11.75
CA HIS A 34 5.61 0.04 -10.29
C HIS A 34 4.37 0.66 -9.62
N ILE A 35 3.26 0.80 -10.34
CA ILE A 35 1.97 1.27 -9.79
C ILE A 35 1.02 0.10 -9.50
N PRO A 36 -0.01 0.28 -8.65
CA PRO A 36 -1.04 -0.74 -8.45
C PRO A 36 -1.77 -1.09 -9.75
N ASP A 37 -1.89 -2.39 -10.02
CA ASP A 37 -2.68 -2.92 -11.14
C ASP A 37 -4.04 -3.46 -10.68
N GLU A 38 -4.79 -4.04 -11.60
CA GLU A 38 -6.11 -4.61 -11.31
C GLU A 38 -6.04 -5.82 -10.36
N GLN A 39 -4.94 -6.59 -10.36
CA GLN A 39 -4.75 -7.69 -9.42
C GLN A 39 -4.58 -7.17 -8.00
N PHE A 40 -3.77 -6.12 -7.83
CA PHE A 40 -3.61 -5.41 -6.56
C PHE A 40 -4.96 -4.87 -6.07
N LYS A 41 -5.69 -4.12 -6.90
CA LYS A 41 -7.01 -3.56 -6.54
C LYS A 41 -7.99 -4.67 -6.12
N LYS A 42 -8.02 -5.79 -6.84
CA LYS A 42 -8.92 -6.93 -6.54
C LYS A 42 -8.61 -7.56 -5.19
N LEU A 43 -7.33 -7.81 -4.90
CA LEU A 43 -6.89 -8.37 -3.61
C LEU A 43 -7.25 -7.43 -2.45
N TYR A 44 -6.88 -6.16 -2.57
CA TYR A 44 -7.10 -5.16 -1.53
C TYR A 44 -8.60 -4.89 -1.31
N SER A 45 -9.41 -5.01 -2.36
CA SER A 45 -10.87 -4.97 -2.24
C SER A 45 -11.45 -6.18 -1.51
N ALA A 46 -10.93 -7.38 -1.75
CA ALA A 46 -11.33 -8.57 -1.00
C ALA A 46 -11.01 -8.42 0.50
N TRP A 47 -9.88 -7.80 0.82
CA TRP A 47 -9.51 -7.48 2.20
C TRP A 47 -10.40 -6.42 2.83
N GLY A 48 -10.70 -5.33 2.11
CA GLY A 48 -11.58 -4.26 2.61
C GLY A 48 -12.99 -4.74 2.94
N LYS A 49 -13.50 -5.71 2.15
CA LYS A 49 -14.81 -6.35 2.38
C LYS A 49 -14.80 -7.35 3.54
N GLY A 50 -13.64 -7.77 4.00
CA GLY A 50 -13.50 -8.74 5.08
C GLY A 50 -13.81 -8.17 6.47
N GLU A 51 -13.58 -9.01 7.48
CA GLU A 51 -13.76 -8.63 8.89
C GLU A 51 -12.67 -7.69 9.40
N ARG A 52 -11.50 -7.60 8.73
CA ARG A 52 -10.47 -6.61 9.08
C ARG A 52 -10.93 -5.23 8.71
N LYS A 53 -10.57 -4.25 9.54
CA LYS A 53 -11.05 -2.89 9.38
C LYS A 53 -9.95 -1.84 9.27
N MET A 54 -8.70 -2.26 9.27
CA MET A 54 -7.58 -1.46 8.78
C MET A 54 -6.67 -2.33 7.91
N ILE A 55 -6.15 -1.76 6.82
CA ILE A 55 -5.20 -2.41 5.92
C ILE A 55 -3.91 -1.62 5.91
N LEU A 56 -2.79 -2.29 6.15
CA LEU A 56 -1.47 -1.80 5.78
C LEU A 56 -1.13 -2.32 4.39
N THR A 57 -0.72 -1.43 3.48
CA THR A 57 -0.21 -1.90 2.17
C THR A 57 1.10 -2.65 2.34
N ARG A 58 1.49 -3.41 1.32
CA ARG A 58 2.88 -3.81 1.14
C ARG A 58 3.83 -2.61 1.05
N ASN A 59 5.14 -2.88 1.06
CA ASN A 59 6.17 -1.88 0.82
C ASN A 59 5.88 -1.09 -0.47
N VAL A 60 5.76 0.22 -0.32
CA VAL A 60 5.74 1.16 -1.44
C VAL A 60 7.04 1.94 -1.39
N GLN A 61 7.92 1.64 -2.34
CA GLN A 61 9.23 2.26 -2.46
C GLN A 61 9.09 3.76 -2.77
N VAL A 62 10.03 4.54 -2.24
CA VAL A 62 10.08 6.01 -2.47
C VAL A 62 10.84 6.42 -3.72
N ASP A 63 11.61 5.49 -4.30
CA ASP A 63 12.51 5.77 -5.43
C ASP A 63 12.59 4.54 -6.34
N PRO A 64 12.24 4.66 -7.64
CA PRO A 64 12.28 3.55 -8.58
C PRO A 64 13.70 3.05 -8.89
N ARG A 65 14.75 3.77 -8.48
CA ARG A 65 16.15 3.33 -8.58
C ARG A 65 16.57 2.40 -7.44
N HIS A 66 15.76 2.31 -6.39
CA HIS A 66 16.07 1.57 -5.17
C HIS A 66 14.98 0.54 -4.85
N LEU A 67 14.75 -0.38 -5.77
CA LEU A 67 13.75 -1.44 -5.62
C LEU A 67 14.34 -2.67 -4.94
N GLY A 68 13.56 -3.33 -4.07
CA GLY A 68 13.94 -4.63 -3.49
C GLY A 68 13.57 -5.81 -4.38
N SER A 69 12.67 -5.60 -5.35
CA SER A 69 12.20 -6.61 -6.30
C SER A 69 11.69 -5.95 -7.59
N PRO A 70 11.69 -6.63 -8.76
CA PRO A 70 11.17 -6.04 -10.00
C PRO A 70 9.65 -5.81 -9.95
N VAL A 71 8.96 -6.44 -8.98
CA VAL A 71 7.52 -6.32 -8.77
C VAL A 71 7.16 -5.45 -7.55
N ASP A 72 8.11 -4.64 -7.07
CA ASP A 72 7.81 -3.69 -6.00
C ASP A 72 6.91 -2.55 -6.50
N LEU A 73 6.06 -2.07 -5.59
CA LEU A 73 5.34 -0.83 -5.82
C LEU A 73 6.24 0.36 -5.51
N CYS A 74 6.07 1.47 -6.22
CA CYS A 74 6.85 2.68 -6.02
C CYS A 74 5.98 3.93 -6.24
N VAL A 75 6.07 4.89 -5.31
CA VAL A 75 5.62 6.25 -5.54
C VAL A 75 6.78 7.05 -6.13
N ASP A 76 6.72 7.30 -7.42
CA ASP A 76 7.74 8.08 -8.15
C ASP A 76 7.47 9.57 -8.01
N SER A 77 8.36 10.26 -7.31
CA SER A 77 8.31 11.71 -7.10
C SER A 77 8.29 12.53 -8.39
N ALA A 78 8.92 12.05 -9.47
CA ALA A 78 8.93 12.73 -10.77
C ALA A 78 7.54 12.72 -11.44
N ARG A 79 6.68 11.77 -11.06
CA ARG A 79 5.34 11.58 -11.62
C ARG A 79 4.24 12.09 -10.70
N ILE A 80 4.54 12.53 -9.49
CA ILE A 80 3.51 12.90 -8.51
C ILE A 80 2.65 14.09 -8.96
N SER A 81 3.16 14.94 -9.86
CA SER A 81 2.44 16.07 -10.47
C SER A 81 1.41 15.62 -11.52
N ASP A 82 1.54 14.41 -12.08
CA ASP A 82 0.61 13.83 -13.04
C ASP A 82 -0.73 13.43 -12.34
N PRO A 83 -1.87 14.01 -12.76
CA PRO A 83 -3.18 13.65 -12.22
C PRO A 83 -3.57 12.19 -12.46
N GLU A 84 -3.22 11.60 -13.60
CA GLU A 84 -3.56 10.21 -13.93
C GLU A 84 -2.78 9.25 -13.03
N TYR A 85 -1.50 9.55 -12.79
CA TYR A 85 -0.68 8.82 -11.83
C TYR A 85 -1.30 8.82 -10.42
N ARG A 86 -1.70 10.00 -9.92
CA ARG A 86 -2.37 10.10 -8.60
C ARG A 86 -3.72 9.40 -8.58
N GLN A 87 -4.44 9.38 -9.70
CA GLN A 87 -5.74 8.75 -9.80
C GLN A 87 -5.65 7.22 -9.59
N VAL A 88 -4.62 6.56 -10.09
CA VAL A 88 -4.40 5.11 -9.85
C VAL A 88 -4.27 4.80 -8.36
N TRP A 89 -3.49 5.59 -7.62
CA TRP A 89 -3.32 5.43 -6.18
C TRP A 89 -4.61 5.73 -5.41
N LYS A 90 -5.38 6.74 -5.86
CA LYS A 90 -6.68 7.06 -5.28
C LYS A 90 -7.68 5.91 -5.44
N GLU A 91 -7.78 5.34 -6.64
CA GLU A 91 -8.64 4.17 -6.91
C GLU A 91 -8.25 2.97 -6.06
N CYS A 92 -6.95 2.73 -5.92
CA CYS A 92 -6.42 1.69 -5.05
C CYS A 92 -6.85 1.88 -3.60
N ALA A 93 -6.75 3.10 -3.06
CA ALA A 93 -7.22 3.39 -1.71
C ALA A 93 -8.74 3.23 -1.57
N GLN A 94 -9.50 3.65 -2.57
CA GLN A 94 -10.97 3.50 -2.60
C GLN A 94 -11.41 2.03 -2.66
N ALA A 95 -10.66 1.18 -3.36
CA ALA A 95 -10.94 -0.25 -3.44
C ALA A 95 -10.91 -0.93 -2.06
N CYS A 96 -10.13 -0.40 -1.12
CA CYS A 96 -9.96 -0.90 0.25
C CYS A 96 -11.11 -0.56 1.21
N ALA A 97 -12.08 0.27 0.79
CA ALA A 97 -13.21 0.70 1.63
C ALA A 97 -13.99 -0.50 2.22
N PRO A 98 -14.65 -0.35 3.39
CA PRO A 98 -14.92 0.89 4.13
C PRO A 98 -13.92 1.25 5.23
N GLY A 99 -12.93 0.40 5.52
CA GLY A 99 -11.94 0.66 6.56
C GLY A 99 -10.83 1.60 6.09
N PRO A 100 -10.09 2.25 7.00
CA PRO A 100 -8.87 2.96 6.63
C PRO A 100 -7.82 2.04 5.99
N VAL A 101 -7.09 2.60 5.02
CA VAL A 101 -5.87 2.03 4.46
C VAL A 101 -4.70 2.96 4.77
N VAL A 102 -3.59 2.40 5.20
CA VAL A 102 -2.34 3.13 5.47
C VAL A 102 -1.26 2.57 4.58
N MET A 103 -0.61 3.45 3.82
CA MET A 103 0.49 3.07 2.94
C MET A 103 1.77 2.87 3.74
N GLN A 104 2.42 1.71 3.57
CA GLN A 104 3.74 1.45 4.14
C GLN A 104 4.83 1.99 3.21
N ILE A 105 5.30 3.20 3.51
CA ILE A 105 6.42 3.82 2.80
C ILE A 105 7.73 3.09 3.14
N ASN A 106 8.51 2.76 2.12
CA ASN A 106 9.71 1.92 2.26
C ASN A 106 10.91 2.46 1.47
N ASN A 107 12.11 2.15 1.96
CA ASN A 107 13.37 2.19 1.23
C ASN A 107 14.15 0.92 1.63
N PRO A 108 14.54 0.04 0.69
CA PRO A 108 15.13 -1.25 1.03
C PRO A 108 16.62 -1.14 1.42
N GLY A 109 17.26 0.01 1.20
CA GLY A 109 18.66 0.24 1.54
C GLY A 109 19.59 -0.79 0.92
N HIS A 110 20.35 -1.51 1.75
CA HIS A 110 21.25 -2.58 1.27
C HIS A 110 20.52 -3.79 0.67
N GLN A 111 19.19 -3.86 0.79
CA GLN A 111 18.37 -4.90 0.17
C GLN A 111 17.86 -4.50 -1.23
N THR A 112 18.26 -3.34 -1.75
CA THR A 112 18.07 -3.00 -3.16
C THR A 112 18.69 -4.10 -4.02
N MET A 113 18.00 -4.49 -5.10
CA MET A 113 18.52 -5.49 -6.03
C MET A 113 19.87 -5.05 -6.60
N ALA A 114 20.84 -5.95 -6.58
CA ALA A 114 22.12 -5.71 -7.22
C ALA A 114 21.94 -5.71 -8.75
N GLY A 115 22.18 -4.57 -9.40
CA GLY A 115 22.20 -4.45 -10.86
C GLY A 115 21.27 -3.42 -11.50
N GLU A 116 20.60 -2.56 -10.72
CA GLU A 116 19.79 -1.44 -11.25
C GLU A 116 20.46 -0.06 -11.07
N ASP A 117 21.78 -0.04 -10.92
CA ASP A 117 22.58 1.14 -11.30
C ASP A 117 22.55 1.24 -12.84
N LEU A 118 21.40 1.61 -13.39
CA LEU A 118 21.27 2.03 -14.79
C LEU A 118 21.79 3.46 -14.87
N ASP A 119 23.11 3.59 -15.00
CA ASP A 119 23.75 4.73 -15.65
C ASP A 119 23.25 4.89 -17.11
#